data_AF-A0AA38VMB8-F1
#
_entry.id   AF-A0AA38VMB8-F1
#
_cell.length_a   1.000
_cell.length_b   1.000
_cell.length_c   1.000
_cell.angle_alpha   90.00
_cell.angle_beta   90.00
_cell.angle_gamma   90.00
#
_symmetry.space_group_name_H-M   'P 1'
#
loop_
_entity.id
_entity.type
_entity.pdbx_description
1 polymer ?
#
loop_
_entity_poly.entity_id
_entity_poly.type
_entity_poly.pdbx_seq_one_letter_code
_entity_poly.pdbx_strand_id
1 'polypeptide(L)'
;MEKVEKRLNGGVYVCPGPNWTGPCQHINMANLPGDFPGCWTMPWQTLGSIGPDAGWICSMFVEPGNCDGSNPFNLNSGGIVTPGVADLRFFSRAGKPQDYWFHNARTVQCIPS
;
A
#
# COMPACT_ATOMS: atom_id res chain seq x y z
N MET A 1 -24.00 -6.26 -21.45
CA MET A 1 -23.77 -6.81 -20.10
C MET A 1 -22.31 -6.58 -19.77
N GLU A 2 -22.01 -5.54 -19.01
CA GLU A 2 -20.68 -5.39 -18.40
C GLU A 2 -20.48 -6.55 -17.43
N LYS A 3 -19.44 -7.36 -17.65
CA LYS A 3 -18.98 -8.30 -16.63
C LYS A 3 -18.51 -7.44 -15.46
N VAL A 4 -19.28 -7.43 -14.37
CA VAL A 4 -18.77 -6.99 -13.08
C VAL A 4 -17.66 -7.98 -12.73
N GLU A 5 -16.41 -7.62 -13.03
CA GLU A 5 -15.26 -8.40 -12.56
C GLU A 5 -15.35 -8.43 -11.04
N LYS A 6 -15.60 -9.62 -10.50
CA LYS A 6 -15.47 -9.89 -9.07
C LYS A 6 -14.06 -9.42 -8.71
N ARG A 7 -13.94 -8.40 -7.83
CA ARG A 7 -12.63 -7.98 -7.29
C ARG A 7 -11.90 -9.27 -6.92
N LEU A 8 -10.78 -9.52 -7.59
CA LEU A 8 -9.95 -10.67 -7.24
C LEU A 8 -9.55 -10.45 -5.79
N ASN A 9 -10.07 -11.32 -4.91
CA ASN A 9 -9.76 -11.24 -3.49
C ASN A 9 -8.26 -11.38 -3.33
N GLY A 10 -7.60 -10.33 -2.87
CA GLY A 10 -6.21 -10.39 -2.47
C GLY A 10 -5.36 -9.26 -2.98
N GLY A 11 -5.69 -8.08 -2.50
CA GLY A 11 -5.06 -6.87 -2.96
C GLY A 11 -5.18 -5.70 -1.99
N VAL A 12 -5.01 -4.52 -2.56
CA VAL A 12 -5.12 -3.25 -1.87
C VAL A 12 -5.69 -2.21 -2.81
N TYR A 13 -6.62 -1.40 -2.30
CA TYR A 13 -7.06 -0.19 -2.98
C TYR A 13 -6.21 1.00 -2.52
N VAL A 14 -5.58 1.68 -3.47
CA VAL A 14 -4.68 2.80 -3.19
C VAL A 14 -5.04 4.01 -4.04
N CYS A 15 -4.84 5.21 -3.48
CA CYS A 15 -4.94 6.45 -4.23
C CYS A 15 -3.81 7.41 -3.85
N PRO A 16 -3.34 8.27 -4.78
CA PRO A 16 -2.31 9.25 -4.45
C PRO A 16 -2.82 10.38 -3.54
N GLY A 17 -4.13 10.64 -3.55
CA GLY A 17 -4.78 11.66 -2.75
C GLY A 17 -5.48 11.09 -1.50
N PRO A 18 -5.65 11.92 -0.45
CA PRO A 18 -6.35 11.55 0.76
C PRO A 18 -7.85 11.38 0.49
N ASN A 19 -8.53 10.66 1.37
CA ASN A 19 -9.96 10.38 1.32
C ASN A 19 -10.40 9.77 -0.02
N TRP A 20 -9.61 8.80 -0.51
CA TRP A 20 -9.88 8.06 -1.75
C TRP A 20 -9.96 8.94 -3.01
N THR A 21 -9.08 9.95 -3.11
CA THR A 21 -9.07 10.91 -4.22
C THR A 21 -7.90 10.69 -5.20
N GLY A 22 -8.11 11.08 -6.46
CA GLY A 22 -7.14 10.92 -7.55
C GLY A 22 -7.36 9.64 -8.36
N PRO A 23 -6.42 9.28 -9.26
CA PRO A 23 -6.50 8.06 -10.07
C PRO A 23 -6.23 6.81 -9.23
N CYS A 24 -7.22 6.39 -8.45
CA CYS A 24 -7.11 5.23 -7.58
C CYS A 24 -6.95 3.91 -8.37
N GLN A 25 -6.27 2.95 -7.76
CA GLN A 25 -6.06 1.62 -8.34
C GLN A 25 -6.32 0.54 -7.30
N HIS A 26 -6.99 -0.54 -7.71
CA HIS A 26 -6.99 -1.80 -6.96
C HIS A 26 -5.88 -2.67 -7.52
N ILE A 27 -4.92 -3.01 -6.67
CA ILE A 27 -3.76 -3.82 -7.05
C ILE A 27 -4.01 -5.23 -6.56
N ASN A 28 -4.05 -6.20 -7.47
CA ASN A 28 -4.09 -7.61 -7.12
C ASN A 28 -2.68 -8.05 -6.71
N MET A 29 -2.47 -8.24 -5.41
CA MET A 29 -1.17 -8.53 -4.80
C MET A 29 -0.83 -10.03 -4.85
N ALA A 30 -1.83 -10.91 -4.96
CA ALA A 30 -1.64 -12.36 -4.95
C ALA A 30 -0.79 -12.90 -6.11
N ASN A 31 -0.75 -12.19 -7.24
CA ASN A 31 -0.11 -12.66 -8.47
C ASN A 31 1.03 -11.76 -8.93
N LEU A 32 1.52 -10.84 -8.09
CA LEU A 32 2.63 -9.97 -8.51
C LEU A 32 3.94 -10.75 -8.57
N PRO A 33 4.61 -10.80 -9.74
CA PRO A 33 5.93 -11.38 -9.85
C PRO A 33 6.99 -10.43 -9.27
N GLY A 34 8.10 -10.99 -8.80
CA GLY A 34 9.25 -10.22 -8.32
C GLY A 34 10.00 -10.95 -7.21
N ASP A 35 11.10 -10.33 -6.74
CA ASP A 35 11.92 -10.86 -5.64
C ASP A 35 11.17 -10.87 -4.30
N PHE A 36 10.13 -10.04 -4.18
CA PHE A 36 9.26 -9.93 -3.01
C PHE A 36 7.80 -10.18 -3.39
N PRO A 37 7.15 -11.23 -2.85
CA PRO A 37 5.73 -11.49 -3.09
C PRO A 37 4.86 -10.31 -2.68
N GLY A 38 3.87 -10.00 -3.53
CA GLY A 38 2.90 -8.93 -3.27
C GLY A 38 3.50 -7.53 -3.19
N CYS A 39 4.66 -7.31 -3.80
CA CYS A 39 5.38 -6.04 -3.79
C CYS A 39 5.03 -5.21 -5.03
N TRP A 40 4.57 -3.98 -4.83
CA TRP A 40 4.15 -3.08 -5.90
C TRP A 40 4.72 -1.68 -5.71
N THR A 41 5.36 -1.14 -6.75
CA THR A 41 5.86 0.23 -6.76
C THR A 41 4.76 1.14 -7.27
N MET A 42 4.43 2.19 -6.52
CA MET A 42 3.43 3.14 -6.97
C MET A 42 4.01 4.08 -8.04
N PRO A 43 3.22 4.47 -9.04
CA PRO A 43 3.65 5.39 -10.09
C PRO A 43 3.53 6.87 -9.67
N TRP A 44 3.18 7.15 -8.41
CA TRP A 44 2.90 8.50 -7.91
C TRP A 44 3.93 8.97 -6.90
N GLN A 45 3.99 10.28 -6.68
CA GLN A 45 4.86 10.90 -5.68
C GLN A 45 4.30 10.85 -4.26
N THR A 46 3.00 10.60 -4.11
CA THR A 46 2.31 10.53 -2.81
C THR A 46 1.42 9.30 -2.76
N LEU A 47 1.25 8.77 -1.55
CA LEU A 47 0.23 7.78 -1.23
C LEU A 47 -0.73 8.41 -0.22
N GLY A 48 -1.94 8.70 -0.66
CA GLY A 48 -2.92 9.46 0.09
C GLY A 48 -3.90 8.61 0.89
N SER A 49 -4.24 7.45 0.37
CA SER A 49 -5.15 6.50 1.00
C SER A 49 -4.77 5.07 0.63
N ILE A 50 -4.98 4.15 1.56
CA ILE A 50 -4.64 2.73 1.42
C ILE A 50 -5.72 1.89 2.11
N GLY A 51 -6.29 0.92 1.39
CA GLY A 51 -7.36 0.05 1.85
C GLY A 51 -7.06 -1.40 1.51
N PRO A 52 -6.40 -2.15 2.41
CA PRO A 52 -6.16 -3.58 2.23
C PRO A 52 -7.47 -4.35 2.14
N ASP A 53 -7.55 -5.34 1.25
CA ASP A 53 -8.68 -6.27 1.25
C ASP A 53 -8.72 -7.07 2.57
N ALA A 54 -9.89 -7.59 2.94
CA ALA A 54 -10.02 -8.42 4.14
C ALA A 54 -9.15 -9.69 4.05
N GLY A 55 -8.45 -10.04 5.13
CA GLY A 55 -7.50 -11.15 5.18
C GLY A 55 -6.10 -10.84 4.64
N TRP A 56 -5.78 -9.55 4.44
CA TRP A 56 -4.48 -9.10 3.97
C TRP A 56 -3.89 -8.04 4.91
N ILE A 57 -2.58 -8.12 5.09
CA ILE A 57 -1.78 -7.12 5.80
C ILE A 57 -0.89 -6.42 4.78
N CYS A 58 -0.98 -5.10 4.69
CA CYS A 58 -0.17 -4.28 3.79
C CYS A 58 0.83 -3.40 4.53
N SER A 59 2.07 -3.31 4.07
CA SER A 59 3.08 -2.38 4.59
C SER A 59 3.54 -1.44 3.49
N MET A 60 3.85 -0.19 3.86
CA MET A 60 4.47 0.78 2.96
C MET A 60 5.98 0.80 3.20
N PHE A 61 6.72 1.00 2.13
CA PHE A 61 8.17 1.08 2.07
C PHE A 61 8.60 2.35 1.33
N VAL A 62 9.76 2.90 1.67
CA VAL A 62 10.25 4.17 1.09
C VAL A 62 11.13 3.97 -0.14
N GLU A 63 11.70 2.78 -0.33
CA GLU A 63 12.48 2.47 -1.53
C GLU A 63 11.57 1.96 -2.66
N PRO A 64 11.62 2.55 -3.86
CA PRO A 64 10.95 2.01 -5.04
C PRO A 64 11.43 0.59 -5.38
N GLY A 65 10.51 -0.31 -5.72
CA GLY A 65 10.83 -1.66 -6.17
C GLY A 65 11.32 -2.62 -5.08
N ASN A 66 11.36 -2.17 -3.81
CA ASN A 66 11.95 -2.92 -2.73
C ASN A 66 10.97 -3.07 -1.55
N CYS A 67 10.65 -4.32 -1.20
CA CYS A 67 9.85 -4.68 -0.02
C CYS A 67 10.66 -5.45 1.02
N ASP A 68 12.00 -5.40 0.95
CA ASP A 68 12.87 -5.95 1.98
C ASP A 68 12.81 -5.09 3.26
N GLY A 69 12.13 -5.61 4.28
CA GLY A 69 12.08 -5.00 5.60
C GLY A 69 13.34 -5.19 6.45
N SER A 70 14.32 -5.97 5.98
CA SER A 70 15.60 -6.15 6.67
C SER A 70 16.62 -5.04 6.35
N ASN A 71 16.42 -4.29 5.27
CA ASN A 71 17.22 -3.12 4.94
C ASN A 71 16.88 -1.95 5.90
N PRO A 72 17.82 -1.47 6.74
CA PRO A 72 17.55 -0.40 7.71
C PRO A 72 17.22 0.96 7.06
N PHE A 73 17.56 1.15 5.79
CA PHE A 73 17.23 2.36 5.03
C PHE A 73 15.88 2.25 4.31
N ASN A 74 15.39 1.04 4.06
CA ASN A 74 14.05 0.81 3.52
C ASN A 74 13.00 0.79 4.62
N LEU A 75 12.75 1.97 5.17
CA LEU A 75 11.82 2.17 6.27
C LEU A 75 10.43 1.59 5.94
N ASN A 76 9.91 0.78 6.86
CA ASN A 76 8.63 0.09 6.76
C ASN A 76 7.60 0.70 7.73
N SER A 77 6.36 0.89 7.27
CA SER A 77 5.28 1.51 8.07
C SER A 77 4.70 0.65 9.19
N GLY A 78 5.00 -0.64 9.18
CA GLY A 78 4.25 -1.70 9.84
C GLY A 78 2.97 -2.05 9.09
N GLY A 79 2.45 -3.26 9.36
CA GLY A 79 1.29 -3.83 8.67
C GLY A 79 -0.04 -3.13 8.96
N ILE A 80 -0.68 -2.61 7.92
CA ILE A 80 -2.01 -2.02 7.87
C ILE A 80 -2.99 -3.11 7.44
N VAL A 81 -4.11 -3.21 8.13
CA VAL A 81 -5.20 -4.16 7.82
C VAL A 81 -6.45 -3.41 7.41
N THR A 82 -7.45 -4.12 6.88
CA THR A 82 -8.79 -3.56 6.63
C THR A 82 -9.34 -2.88 7.90
N PRO A 83 -10.03 -1.72 7.80
CA PRO A 83 -10.45 -1.03 6.57
C PRO A 83 -9.37 -0.15 5.91
N GLY A 84 -8.16 -0.15 6.46
CA GLY A 84 -7.05 0.68 6.00
C GLY A 84 -7.09 2.10 6.57
N VAL A 85 -6.48 3.04 5.84
CA VAL A 85 -6.33 4.44 6.22
C VAL A 85 -6.82 5.32 5.09
N ALA A 86 -7.92 6.04 5.33
CA ALA A 86 -8.52 6.93 4.35
C ALA A 86 -7.68 8.20 4.14
N ASP A 87 -6.94 8.68 5.14
CA ASP A 87 -6.12 9.89 5.03
C ASP A 87 -4.75 9.68 5.66
N LEU A 88 -3.77 9.30 4.84
CA LEU A 88 -2.40 9.03 5.28
C LEU A 88 -1.66 10.28 5.77
N ARG A 89 -2.20 11.48 5.53
CA ARG A 89 -1.67 12.71 6.13
C ARG A 89 -1.83 12.73 7.64
N PHE A 90 -2.70 11.88 8.22
CA PHE A 90 -2.90 11.75 9.67
C PHE A 90 -2.33 10.43 10.23
N PHE A 91 -1.64 9.64 9.41
CA PHE A 91 -1.09 8.36 9.81
C PHE A 91 0.31 8.50 10.41
N SER A 92 0.46 8.13 11.69
CA SER A 92 1.76 8.07 12.38
C SER A 92 2.03 6.65 12.85
N ARG A 93 3.12 6.04 12.35
CA ARG A 93 3.57 4.70 12.78
C ARG A 93 5.06 4.53 12.51
N ALA A 94 5.65 3.50 13.14
CA ALA A 94 7.07 3.15 13.03
C ALA A 94 8.00 4.32 13.43
N GLY A 95 7.60 5.08 14.45
CA GLY A 95 8.37 6.22 14.97
C GLY A 95 8.46 7.41 14.01
N LYS A 96 7.65 7.43 12.94
CA LYS A 96 7.61 8.53 11.98
C LYS A 96 6.54 9.55 12.35
N PRO A 97 6.79 10.85 12.11
CA PRO A 97 5.78 11.87 12.33
C PRO A 97 4.57 11.64 11.44
N GLN A 98 3.49 12.34 11.77
CA GLN A 98 2.34 12.51 10.89
C GLN A 98 2.81 12.94 9.49
N ASP A 99 2.06 12.57 8.43
CA ASP A 99 2.32 12.85 7.01
C ASP A 99 3.56 12.20 6.38
N TYR A 100 4.48 11.65 7.16
CA TYR A 100 5.71 11.07 6.63
C TYR A 100 5.44 10.05 5.53
N TRP A 101 4.52 9.12 5.78
CA TRP A 101 4.17 8.07 4.82
C TRP A 101 3.43 8.60 3.59
N PHE A 102 2.67 9.69 3.74
CA PHE A 102 2.02 10.36 2.62
C PHE A 102 3.03 10.85 1.58
N HIS A 103 4.14 11.43 2.04
CA HIS A 103 5.19 11.98 1.18
C HIS A 103 6.27 10.98 0.75
N ASN A 104 6.56 9.98 1.58
CA ASN A 104 7.77 9.16 1.46
C ASN A 104 7.52 7.70 1.08
N ALA A 105 6.31 7.16 1.24
CA ALA A 105 6.03 5.82 0.72
C ALA A 105 6.34 5.80 -0.79
N ARG A 106 6.82 4.68 -1.32
CA ARG A 106 7.07 4.45 -2.76
C ARG A 106 6.65 3.07 -3.20
N THR A 107 6.64 2.13 -2.27
CA THR A 107 6.28 0.74 -2.53
C THR A 107 5.30 0.27 -1.48
N VAL A 108 4.36 -0.58 -1.88
CA VAL A 108 3.42 -1.25 -0.98
C VAL A 108 3.62 -2.75 -1.14
N GLN A 109 3.78 -3.44 -0.02
CA GLN A 109 3.69 -4.89 0.02
C GLN A 109 2.38 -5.29 0.66
N CYS A 110 1.67 -6.28 0.13
CA CYS A 110 0.61 -6.95 0.87
C CYS A 110 0.78 -8.46 0.85
N ILE A 111 0.55 -9.09 1.99
CA ILE A 111 0.60 -10.54 2.16
C ILE A 111 -0.68 -11.05 2.83
N PRO A 112 -1.11 -12.30 2.55
CA PRO A 112 -2.21 -12.92 3.29
C PRO A 112 -1.90 -12.99 4.79
N SER A 113 -2.92 -12.73 5.62
CA SER A 113 -2.83 -12.77 7.10
C SER A 113 -3.50 -13.99 7.71
#